data_AF-A0A5R9G2S9-F1
#
_entry.id   AF-A0A5R9G2S9-F1
#
_cell.length_a   1.000
_cell.length_b   1.000
_cell.length_c   1.000
_cell.angle_alpha   90.00
_cell.angle_beta   90.00
_cell.angle_gamma   90.00
#
_symmetry.space_group_name_H-M   'P 1'
#
loop_
_entity.id
_entity.type
_entity.pdbx_description
1 polymer ?
#
loop_
_entity_poly.entity_id
_entity_poly.type
_entity_poly.pdbx_seq_one_letter_code
_entity_poly.pdbx_strand_id
1 'polypeptide(L)'
;MSKERDAFAKLAGRMKREFRRFAGSYASAVKNGAEVAGRRMLEAAQEKDQPPEKLAGKLLDAVKLGAQHAGEQLISAGLEAFERSQEQSKSRK
;
A
#
# COMPACT_ATOMS: atom_id res chain seq x y z
N MET A 1 -9.23 38.15 0.94
CA MET A 1 -9.32 37.77 2.37
C MET A 1 -10.29 36.60 2.64
N SER A 2 -11.64 36.72 2.60
CA SER A 2 -12.52 35.58 3.00
C SER A 2 -12.58 34.45 1.96
N LYS A 3 -12.74 34.77 0.66
CA LYS A 3 -12.87 33.77 -0.42
C LYS A 3 -11.62 32.89 -0.59
N GLU A 4 -10.43 33.46 -0.43
CA GLU A 4 -9.15 32.72 -0.51
C GLU A 4 -8.97 31.80 0.70
N ARG A 5 -9.34 32.25 1.90
CA ARG A 5 -9.36 31.41 3.11
C ARG A 5 -10.32 30.24 2.95
N ASP A 6 -11.51 30.47 2.39
CA ASP A 6 -12.50 29.41 2.16
C ASP A 6 -12.03 28.41 1.09
N ALA A 7 -11.39 28.90 0.01
CA ALA A 7 -10.79 28.03 -1.01
C ALA A 7 -9.66 27.18 -0.45
N PHE A 8 -8.78 27.78 0.36
CA PHE A 8 -7.70 27.08 1.04
C PHE A 8 -8.22 26.04 2.03
N ALA A 9 -9.23 26.38 2.84
CA ALA A 9 -9.85 25.44 3.78
C ALA A 9 -10.50 24.24 3.07
N LYS A 10 -11.17 24.47 1.92
CA LYS A 10 -11.72 23.40 1.08
C LYS A 10 -10.63 22.50 0.50
N LEU A 11 -9.53 23.09 0.04
CA LEU A 11 -8.38 22.35 -0.50
C LEU A 11 -7.70 21.51 0.60
N ALA A 12 -7.42 22.11 1.76
CA ALA A 12 -6.87 21.42 2.92
C ALA A 12 -7.76 20.27 3.40
N GLY A 13 -9.08 20.48 3.43
CA GLY A 13 -10.06 19.45 3.74
C GLY A 13 -10.05 18.29 2.74
N ARG A 14 -9.86 18.57 1.44
CA ARG A 14 -9.71 17.54 0.41
C ARG A 14 -8.41 16.77 0.58
N MET A 15 -7.28 17.46 0.75
CA MET A 15 -5.97 16.83 0.96
C MET A 15 -5.96 15.92 2.20
N LYS A 16 -6.53 16.38 3.32
CA LYS A 16 -6.65 15.57 4.54
C LYS A 16 -7.46 14.29 4.33
N ARG A 17 -8.53 14.32 3.54
CA ARG A 17 -9.34 13.13 3.21
C ARG A 17 -8.57 12.15 2.33
N GLU A 18 -7.92 12.64 1.28
CA GLU A 18 -7.13 11.78 0.38
C GLU A 18 -5.91 11.19 1.11
N PHE A 19 -5.24 11.97 1.96
CA PHE A 19 -4.13 11.47 2.78
C PHE A 19 -4.57 10.35 3.74
N ARG A 20 -5.73 10.49 4.39
CA ARG A 20 -6.29 9.42 5.25
C ARG A 20 -6.60 8.15 4.46
N ARG A 21 -7.13 8.28 3.24
CA ARG A 21 -7.38 7.13 2.35
C ARG A 21 -6.07 6.45 1.97
N PHE A 22 -5.08 7.22 1.53
CA PHE A 22 -3.75 6.71 1.21
C PHE A 22 -3.12 6.01 2.41
N ALA A 23 -3.14 6.61 3.60
CA ALA A 23 -2.59 6.01 4.81
C ALA A 23 -3.31 4.69 5.18
N GLY A 24 -4.62 4.60 4.97
CA GLY A 24 -5.39 3.37 5.15
C GLY A 24 -4.98 2.28 4.16
N SER A 25 -4.90 2.60 2.87
CA SER A 25 -4.43 1.67 1.83
C SER A 25 -2.99 1.22 2.08
N TYR A 26 -2.12 2.13 2.50
CA TYR A 26 -0.73 1.84 2.85
C TYR A 26 -0.63 0.88 4.05
N ALA A 27 -1.34 1.18 5.14
CA ALA A 27 -1.33 0.31 6.32
C ALA A 27 -1.86 -1.09 5.99
N SER A 28 -2.92 -1.19 5.18
CA SER A 28 -3.45 -2.47 4.72
C SER A 28 -2.46 -3.23 3.84
N ALA A 29 -1.84 -2.55 2.88
CA ALA A 29 -0.87 -3.15 1.97
C ALA A 29 0.36 -3.68 2.71
N VAL A 30 0.92 -2.89 3.64
CA VAL A 30 2.04 -3.32 4.49
C VAL A 30 1.66 -4.51 5.36
N LYS A 31 0.47 -4.47 5.99
CA LYS A 31 -0.02 -5.60 6.80
C LYS A 31 -0.14 -6.88 5.97
N ASN A 32 -0.78 -6.79 4.80
CA ASN A 32 -0.97 -7.93 3.91
C ASN A 32 0.38 -8.48 3.41
N GLY A 33 1.31 -7.61 3.04
CA GLY A 33 2.68 -7.98 2.68
C GLY A 33 3.42 -8.70 3.81
N ALA A 34 3.31 -8.19 5.04
CA ALA A 34 3.89 -8.83 6.21
C ALA A 34 3.27 -10.21 6.51
N GLU A 35 1.96 -10.38 6.32
CA GLU A 35 1.30 -11.69 6.46
C GLU A 35 1.75 -12.70 5.39
N VAL A 36 2.00 -12.24 4.15
CA VAL A 36 2.57 -13.09 3.09
C VAL A 36 4.00 -13.49 3.44
N ALA A 37 4.84 -12.53 3.82
CA ALA A 37 6.22 -12.79 4.22
C ALA A 37 6.26 -13.76 5.41
N GLY A 38 5.47 -13.52 6.46
CA GLY A 38 5.41 -14.37 7.64
C GLY A 38 5.00 -15.81 7.33
N ARG A 39 4.00 -16.02 6.47
CA ARG A 39 3.61 -17.37 6.01
C ARG A 39 4.76 -18.08 5.29
N ARG A 40 5.44 -17.41 4.37
CA ARG A 40 6.59 -17.97 3.64
C ARG A 40 7.78 -18.26 4.54
N MET A 41 8.03 -17.41 5.53
CA MET A 41 9.09 -17.65 6.51
C MET A 41 8.79 -18.88 7.38
N LEU A 42 7.52 -19.07 7.78
CA LEU A 42 7.09 -20.25 8.52
C LEU A 42 7.24 -21.53 7.68
N GLU A 43 6.83 -21.50 6.41
CA GLU A 43 7.03 -22.59 5.46
C GLU A 43 8.51 -22.96 5.35
N ALA A 44 9.38 -21.97 5.16
CA ALA A 44 10.82 -22.17 5.06
C ALA A 44 11.42 -22.78 6.35
N ALA A 45 10.95 -22.34 7.52
CA ALA A 45 11.43 -22.84 8.82
C ALA A 45 10.94 -24.26 9.15
N GLN A 46 9.82 -24.71 8.56
CA GLN A 46 9.31 -26.07 8.74
C GLN A 46 10.05 -27.11 7.90
N GLU A 47 10.78 -26.69 6.87
CA GLU A 47 11.63 -27.59 6.10
C GLU A 47 12.85 -28.02 6.92
N LYS A 48 12.87 -29.29 7.33
CA LYS A 48 14.00 -29.89 8.06
C LYS A 48 15.21 -30.09 7.16
N ASP A 49 16.40 -30.13 7.78
CA ASP A 49 17.69 -30.46 7.17
C ASP A 49 18.15 -29.52 6.04
N GLN A 50 17.75 -28.24 6.07
CA GLN A 50 18.24 -27.24 5.13
C GLN A 50 19.56 -26.64 5.63
N PRO A 51 20.57 -26.47 4.76
CA PRO A 51 21.73 -25.64 5.06
C PRO A 51 21.28 -24.22 5.46
N PRO A 52 21.93 -23.59 6.45
CA PRO A 52 21.57 -22.24 6.92
C PRO A 52 21.49 -21.20 5.80
N GLU A 53 22.35 -21.30 4.78
CA GLU A 53 22.39 -20.40 3.63
C GLU A 53 21.12 -20.53 2.76
N LYS A 54 20.62 -21.76 2.61
CA LYS A 54 19.39 -22.04 1.86
C LYS A 54 18.16 -21.51 2.60
N LEU A 55 18.14 -21.67 3.93
CA LEU A 55 17.10 -21.09 4.78
C LEU A 55 17.13 -19.56 4.70
N ALA A 56 18.31 -18.94 4.83
CA ALA A 56 18.47 -17.49 4.71
C ALA A 56 17.98 -16.95 3.35
N GLY A 57 18.30 -17.65 2.25
CA GLY A 57 17.80 -17.31 0.91
C GLY A 57 16.26 -17.30 0.85
N LYS A 58 15.60 -18.31 1.42
CA LYS A 58 14.13 -18.40 1.46
C LYS A 58 13.48 -17.31 2.31
N LEU A 59 14.10 -16.96 3.44
CA LEU A 59 13.63 -15.86 4.28
C LEU A 59 13.73 -14.52 3.54
N LEU A 60 14.83 -14.30 2.80
CA LEU A 60 14.98 -13.10 1.98
C LEU A 60 13.94 -13.04 0.86
N ASP A 61 13.65 -14.16 0.20
CA ASP A 61 12.64 -14.22 -0.85
C ASP A 61 11.22 -14.01 -0.30
N ALA A 62 10.94 -14.52 0.89
CA ALA A 62 9.69 -14.24 1.62
C ALA A 62 9.49 -12.73 1.86
N VAL A 63 10.55 -12.04 2.30
CA VAL A 63 10.52 -10.58 2.52
C VAL A 63 10.30 -9.83 1.21
N LYS A 64 11.01 -10.20 0.14
CA LYS A 64 10.82 -9.59 -1.19
C LYS A 64 9.38 -9.77 -1.69
N LEU A 65 8.82 -10.96 -1.54
CA LEU A 65 7.45 -11.26 -1.96
C LEU A 65 6.43 -10.42 -1.19
N GLY A 66 6.59 -10.30 0.14
CA GLY A 66 5.73 -9.44 0.96
C GLY A 66 5.81 -7.97 0.55
N ALA A 67 7.02 -7.46 0.29
CA ALA A 67 7.22 -6.09 -0.18
C ALA A 67 6.61 -5.85 -1.56
N GLN A 68 6.76 -6.80 -2.49
CA GLN A 68 6.14 -6.74 -3.81
C GLN A 68 4.62 -6.70 -3.70
N HIS A 69 4.03 -7.57 -2.89
CA HIS A 69 2.58 -7.63 -2.70
C HIS A 69 2.01 -6.33 -2.12
N ALA A 70 2.73 -5.73 -1.15
CA ALA A 70 2.38 -4.42 -0.62
C ALA A 70 2.47 -3.32 -1.70
N GLY A 71 3.52 -3.35 -2.52
CA GLY A 71 3.71 -2.42 -3.64
C GLY A 71 2.58 -2.50 -4.67
N GLU A 72 2.19 -3.72 -5.08
CA GLU A 72 1.09 -3.94 -6.02
C GLU A 72 -0.23 -3.36 -5.50
N GLN A 73 -0.59 -3.62 -4.24
CA GLN A 73 -1.82 -3.07 -3.64
C GLN A 73 -1.79 -1.53 -3.58
N LEU A 74 -0.63 -0.94 -3.30
CA LEU A 74 -0.47 0.51 -3.29
C LEU A 74 -0.62 1.13 -4.68
N ILE A 75 -0.03 0.50 -5.70
CA ILE A 75 -0.15 0.95 -7.09
C ILE A 75 -1.62 0.88 -7.52
N SER A 76 -2.31 -0.25 -7.27
CA SER A 76 -3.73 -0.40 -7.58
C SER A 76 -4.58 0.65 -6.89
N ALA A 77 -4.38 0.90 -5.59
CA ALA A 77 -5.10 1.93 -4.86
C ALA A 77 -4.84 3.34 -5.42
N GLY A 78 -3.61 3.61 -5.87
CA GLY A 78 -3.24 4.86 -6.53
C GLY A 78 -3.95 5.05 -7.88
N LEU A 79 -4.00 4.00 -8.69
CA LEU A 79 -4.71 4.00 -9.98
C LEU A 79 -6.21 4.24 -9.79
N GLU A 80 -6.85 3.55 -8.84
CA GLU A 80 -8.27 3.77 -8.51
C GLU A 80 -8.55 5.22 -8.07
N ALA A 81 -7.66 5.80 -7.26
CA ALA A 81 -7.80 7.20 -6.84
C ALA A 81 -7.69 8.17 -8.03
N PHE A 82 -6.76 7.89 -8.96
CA PHE A 82 -6.59 8.68 -10.18
C PHE A 82 -7.83 8.59 -11.09
N GLU A 83 -8.35 7.40 -11.32
CA GLU A 83 -9.56 7.17 -12.12
C GLU A 83 -10.76 7.93 -11.56
N ARG A 84 -11.03 7.81 -10.25
CA ARG A 84 -12.10 8.57 -9.58
C ARG A 84 -11.95 10.08 -9.74
N SER A 85 -10.72 10.57 -9.76
CA SER A 85 -10.45 12.00 -9.95
C SER A 85 -10.79 12.48 -11.38
N GLN A 86 -10.59 11.61 -12.39
CA GLN A 86 -10.95 11.88 -13.77
C GLN A 86 -12.47 11.84 -13.98
N GLU A 87 -13.18 10.88 -13.38
CA GLU A 87 -14.64 10.80 -13.42
C GLU A 87 -15.31 12.03 -12.82
N GLN A 88 -14.82 12.48 -11.65
CA GLN A 88 -15.30 13.71 -11.01
C GLN A 88 -15.08 14.96 -11.87
N SER A 89 -14.01 14.97 -12.67
CA SER A 89 -13.69 16.08 -13.58
C SER A 89 -14.58 16.08 -14.83
N LYS A 90 -14.99 14.90 -15.31
CA LYS A 90 -15.92 14.75 -16.43
C LYS A 90 -17.37 15.07 -16.05
N SER A 91 -17.84 14.71 -14.85
CA SER A 91 -19.21 15.03 -14.40
C SER A 91 -19.45 16.51 -14.05
N ARG A 92 -18.37 17.31 -14.00
CA ARG A 92 -18.40 18.75 -13.72
C ARG A 92 -18.33 19.63 -14.98
N LYS A 93 -18.23 19.03 -16.16
CA LYS A 93 -18.42 19.71 -17.45
C LYS A 93 -19.85 19.48 -17.93
#